data_AF-A0A831LXF9-F1
#
_entry.id   AF-A0A831LXF9-F1
#
_cell.length_a   1.000
_cell.length_b   1.000
_cell.length_c   1.000
_cell.angle_alpha   90.00
_cell.angle_beta   90.00
_cell.angle_gamma   90.00
#
_symmetry.space_group_name_H-M   'P 1'
#
loop_
_entity.id
_entity.type
_entity.pdbx_description
1 polymer ?
#
loop_
_entity_poly.entity_id
_entity_poly.type
_entity_poly.pdbx_seq_one_letter_code
_entity_poly.pdbx_strand_id
1 'polypeptide(L)' 'MIRTQVSLDPAEYQLAKREARLLGVSVAEFVRRAVRDKLPANASAPWMRYAGLVETGDPHSSQAIDDLVYGTKD' A
#
# COMPACT_ATOMS: atom_id res chain seq x y z
N MET A 1 -10.92 11.70 -12.97
CA MET A 1 -10.32 12.43 -11.83
C MET A 1 -11.26 13.57 -11.46
N ILE A 2 -11.64 13.70 -10.18
CA ILE A 2 -12.44 14.83 -9.69
C ILE A 2 -11.47 15.88 -9.11
N ARG A 3 -11.67 17.16 -9.39
CA ARG A 3 -10.85 18.25 -8.83
C ARG A 3 -11.40 18.65 -7.48
N THR A 4 -10.55 18.68 -6.46
CA THR A 4 -10.88 19.12 -5.10
C THR A 4 -9.88 20.18 -4.65
N GLN A 5 -10.36 21.25 -4.02
CA GLN A 5 -9.51 22.26 -3.39
C GLN A 5 -9.50 22.01 -1.88
N VAL A 6 -8.30 22.02 -1.30
CA VAL A 6 -8.09 21.87 0.14
C VAL A 6 -7.17 22.99 0.58
N SER A 7 -7.57 23.73 1.62
CA SER A 7 -6.73 24.74 2.24
C SER A 7 -5.76 24.06 3.21
N LEU A 8 -4.51 24.48 3.17
CA LEU A 8 -3.45 24.02 4.09
C LEU A 8 -2.84 25.24 4.75
N ASP A 9 -2.36 25.07 5.98
CA ASP A 9 -1.54 26.10 6.59
C ASP A 9 -0.27 26.34 5.74
N PRO A 10 0.22 27.59 5.63
CA PRO A 10 1.39 27.88 4.81
C PRO A 10 2.61 27.03 5.19
N ALA A 11 2.81 26.78 6.48
CA ALA A 11 3.89 25.94 6.98
C ALA A 11 3.74 24.47 6.54
N GLU A 12 2.52 23.92 6.61
CA GLU A 12 2.21 22.56 6.18
C GLU A 12 2.39 22.40 4.66
N TYR A 13 2.00 23.41 3.89
CA TYR A 13 2.19 23.39 2.44
C TYR A 13 3.68 23.37 2.05
N GLN A 14 4.52 24.14 2.75
CA GLN A 14 5.97 24.10 2.53
C GLN A 14 6.58 22.77 2.95
N LEU A 15 6.11 22.20 4.05
CA LEU A 15 6.49 20.86 4.50
C LEU A 15 6.15 19.82 3.43
N ALA A 16 4.91 19.80 2.93
CA ALA A 16 4.48 18.90 1.87
C ALA A 16 5.30 19.07 0.57
N LYS A 17 5.65 20.31 0.20
CA LYS A 17 6.54 20.58 -0.94
C LYS A 17 7.92 19.96 -0.77
N ARG A 18 8.50 20.07 0.42
CA ARG A 18 9.81 19.52 0.72
C ARG A 18 9.78 17.99 0.66
N GLU A 19 8.82 17.37 1.33
CA GLU A 19 8.68 15.90 1.35
C GLU A 19 8.40 15.34 -0.05
N ALA A 20 7.52 15.98 -0.82
CA ALA A 20 7.27 15.60 -2.22
C ALA A 20 8.54 15.65 -3.08
N ARG A 21 9.37 16.69 -2.89
CA ARG A 21 10.66 16.83 -3.58
C ARG A 21 11.64 15.72 -3.19
N LEU A 22 11.74 15.40 -1.90
CA LEU A 22 12.61 14.31 -1.42
C LEU A 22 12.20 12.95 -2.01
N LEU A 23 10.90 12.74 -2.18
CA LEU A 23 10.33 11.53 -2.79
C LEU A 23 10.35 11.55 -4.32
N GLY A 24 10.77 12.64 -4.96
CA GLY A 24 10.79 12.78 -6.42
C GLY A 24 9.40 12.82 -7.06
N VAL A 25 8.37 13.23 -6.33
CA VAL A 25 6.97 13.28 -6.81
C VAL A 25 6.40 14.69 -6.76
N SER A 26 5.28 14.91 -7.46
CA SER A 26 4.53 16.17 -7.35
C SER A 26 3.83 16.29 -5.99
N VAL A 27 3.56 17.53 -5.53
CA VAL A 27 2.76 17.76 -4.31
C VAL A 27 1.38 17.11 -4.39
N ALA A 28 0.76 17.13 -5.57
CA ALA A 28 -0.53 16.48 -5.77
C ALA A 28 -0.46 14.97 -5.55
N GLU A 29 0.62 14.33 -6.00
CA GLU A 29 0.85 12.90 -5.79
C GLU A 29 1.16 12.58 -4.32
N PHE A 30 1.96 13.42 -3.67
CA PHE A 30 2.20 13.31 -2.23
C PHE A 30 0.88 13.33 -1.44
N VAL A 31 -0.01 14.28 -1.74
CA VAL A 31 -1.33 14.38 -1.11
C VAL A 31 -2.21 13.16 -1.45
N ARG A 32 -2.19 12.66 -2.69
CA ARG A 32 -2.94 11.45 -3.06
C ARG A 32 -2.51 10.24 -2.23
N ARG A 33 -1.20 10.03 -2.03
CA ARG A 33 -0.67 8.95 -1.20
C ARG A 33 -1.12 9.09 0.25
N ALA A 34 -0.97 10.29 0.82
CA ALA A 34 -1.42 10.57 2.18
C ALA A 34 -2.92 10.28 2.38
N VAL A 35 -3.77 10.64 1.41
CA VAL A 35 -5.20 10.30 1.44
C VAL A 35 -5.41 8.79 1.31
N ARG A 36 -4.76 8.13 0.35
CA ARG A 36 -4.87 6.68 0.11
C ARG A 36 -4.46 5.85 1.33
N ASP A 37 -3.45 6.29 2.07
CA ASP A 37 -2.95 5.64 3.30
C ASP A 37 -3.95 5.69 4.45
N LYS A 38 -4.85 6.68 4.46
CA LYS A 38 -5.91 6.81 5.48
C LYS A 38 -7.23 6.13 5.08
N LEU A 39 -7.38 5.76 3.81
CA LEU A 39 -8.57 5.07 3.33
C LEU A 39 -8.43 3.55 3.52
N PRO A 40 -9.52 2.86 3.93
CA PRO A 40 -9.51 1.41 4.09
C PRO A 40 -9.11 0.73 2.77
N ALA A 41 -8.36 -0.37 2.89
CA ALA A 41 -7.93 -1.17 1.75
C ALA A 41 -9.11 -1.42 0.82
N ASN A 42 -8.85 -1.30 -0.49
CA ASN A 42 -9.92 -1.39 -1.46
C ASN A 42 -10.53 -2.81 -1.42
N ALA A 43 -11.74 -2.93 -0.90
CA ALA A 43 -12.49 -4.18 -0.86
C ALA A 43 -12.81 -4.74 -2.26
N SER A 44 -12.61 -3.94 -3.32
CA SER A 44 -12.84 -4.35 -4.71
C SER A 44 -11.75 -5.26 -5.29
N ALA A 45 -10.72 -5.62 -4.54
CA ALA A 45 -9.81 -6.70 -4.91
C ALA A 45 -10.17 -7.93 -4.07
N PRO A 46 -10.97 -8.87 -4.59
CA PRO A 46 -11.50 -10.00 -3.81
C PRO A 46 -10.42 -10.89 -3.19
N TRP A 47 -9.18 -10.83 -3.68
CA TRP A 47 -8.03 -11.58 -3.17
C TRP A 47 -7.38 -10.92 -1.94
N MET A 48 -7.54 -9.60 -1.73
CA MET A 48 -6.96 -8.89 -0.58
C MET A 48 -7.64 -9.20 0.75
N ARG A 49 -8.86 -9.78 0.74
CA ARG A 49 -9.53 -10.27 1.96
C ARG A 49 -8.78 -11.42 2.65
N TYR A 50 -7.82 -12.03 1.96
CA TYR A 50 -6.99 -13.13 2.44
C TYR A 50 -5.53 -12.73 2.66
N ALA A 51 -5.18 -11.45 2.50
CA ALA A 51 -3.82 -10.98 2.76
C ALA A 51 -3.52 -11.11 4.27
N GLY A 52 -2.58 -12.01 4.62
CA GLY A 52 -2.28 -12.36 6.01
C GLY A 52 -3.09 -13.53 6.58
N LEU A 53 -4.04 -14.10 5.82
CA LEU A 53 -4.79 -15.31 6.19
C LEU A 53 -4.08 -16.58 5.68
N VAL A 54 -2.78 -16.72 5.95
CA VAL A 54 -2.13 -18.04 5.88
C VAL A 54 -2.31 -18.65 7.27
N GLU A 55 -3.42 -19.37 7.44
CA GLU A 55 -3.92 -19.95 8.70
C GLU A 55 -3.08 -21.12 9.26
N THR A 56 -1.87 -21.37 8.78
CA THR A 56 -1.09 -22.51 9.29
C THR A 56 -0.59 -22.28 10.72
N GLY A 57 -0.48 -21.02 11.16
CA GLY A 57 0.10 -20.65 12.46
C GLY A 57 1.61 -20.90 12.56
N ASP A 58 2.23 -21.39 11.49
CA ASP A 58 3.65 -21.68 11.40
C ASP A 58 4.37 -20.55 10.63
N PRO A 59 5.28 -19.79 11.29
CA PRO A 59 6.04 -18.71 10.66
C PRO A 59 6.92 -19.15 9.47
N HIS A 60 7.16 -20.44 9.31
CA HIS A 60 8.03 -21.01 8.28
C HIS A 60 7.27 -21.63 7.11
N SER A 61 5.93 -21.57 7.11
CA SER A 61 5.11 -22.24 6.09
C SER A 61 5.37 -21.77 4.66
N SER A 62 5.88 -20.54 4.49
CA SER A 62 6.28 -20.03 3.17
C SER A 62 7.50 -20.76 2.57
N GLN A 63 8.31 -21.43 3.38
CA GLN A 63 9.54 -22.09 2.95
C GLN A 63 9.28 -23.48 2.33
N ALA A 64 8.16 -24.10 2.66
CA ALA A 64 7.78 -25.43 2.16
C ALA A 64 6.90 -25.39 0.91
N ILE A 65 6.56 -24.18 0.41
CA ILE A 65 5.64 -24.03 -0.73
C ILE A 65 6.25 -24.62 -2.00
N ASP A 66 7.55 -24.42 -2.23
CA ASP A 66 8.20 -24.94 -3.43
C ASP A 66 8.19 -26.47 -3.45
N ASP A 67 8.46 -27.12 -2.32
CA ASP A 67 8.40 -28.59 -2.20
C ASP A 67 6.97 -29.13 -2.31
N LEU A 68 5.97 -28.42 -1.76
CA LEU A 68 4.56 -28.84 -1.87
C LEU A 68 4.03 -28.74 -3.32
N VAL A 69 4.38 -27.66 -4.02
CA VAL A 69 3.87 -27.38 -5.38
C VAL A 69 4.67 -28.12 -6.45
N TYR A 70 5.98 -28.26 -6.26
CA TYR A 70 6.89 -28.80 -7.28
C TYR A 70 7.57 -30.12 -6.90
N GLY A 71 7.47 -30.56 -5.64
CA GLY A 71 8.17 -31.76 -5.15
C GLY A 71 7.52 -33.09 -5.53
N THR A 72 6.26 -33.08 -5.98
CA THR A 72 5.66 -34.29 -6.57
C THR A 72 5.84 -34.26 -8.07
N LYS A 73 6.86 -34.96 -8.56
CA LYS A 73 7.01 -35.28 -9.96
C LYS A 73 7.28 -36.77 -10.08
N ASP A 74 6.21 -37.55 -10.03
CA ASP A 74 6.16 -38.88 -10.64
C ASP A 74 5.79 -38.72 -12.13
#